data_AF-A0A8C9R5D4-F1
#
_entry.id   AF-A0A8C9R5D4-F1
#
_cell.length_a   1.000
_cell.length_b   1.000
_cell.length_c   1.000
_cell.angle_alpha   90.00
_cell.angle_beta   90.00
_cell.angle_gamma   90.00
#
_symmetry.space_group_name_H-M   'P 1'
#
loop_
_entity.id
_entity.type
_entity.pdbx_description
1 polymer ?
#
loop_
_entity_poly.entity_id
_entity_poly.type
_entity_poly.pdbx_seq_one_letter_code
_entity_poly.pdbx_strand_id
1 'polypeptide(L)'
;MVFRSLLLAVLCQAAMAFITPDLDKHWQLWKHQHDKIYLHKVTFEFWCRQVWEKNFRFIYLHNLEASLGVHSYDLVMNHLGDLVNTCVFASLVHNLKGYQLLSVVQELMGSA
;
A
#
# COMPACT_ATOMS: atom_id res chain seq x y z
N MET A 1 18.30 -0.21 -39.94
CA MET A 1 16.96 -0.73 -39.55
C MET A 1 17.01 -1.58 -38.27
N VAL A 2 17.99 -2.46 -38.11
CA VAL A 2 18.14 -3.38 -36.95
C VAL A 2 18.27 -2.66 -35.59
N PHE A 3 18.99 -1.54 -35.51
CA PHE A 3 19.19 -0.81 -34.25
C PHE A 3 17.87 -0.25 -33.67
N ARG A 4 16.97 0.25 -34.52
CA ARG A 4 15.64 0.73 -34.10
C ARG A 4 14.78 -0.42 -33.56
N SER A 5 14.85 -1.58 -34.20
CA SER A 5 14.13 -2.79 -33.77
C SER A 5 14.63 -3.30 -32.42
N LEU A 6 15.96 -3.28 -32.19
CA LEU A 6 16.55 -3.64 -30.90
C LEU A 6 16.15 -2.66 -29.80
N LEU A 7 16.17 -1.35 -30.08
CA LEU A 7 15.78 -0.32 -29.14
C LEU A 7 14.29 -0.43 -28.75
N LEU A 8 13.42 -0.69 -29.73
CA LEU A 8 12.00 -0.96 -29.49
C LEU A 8 11.77 -2.22 -28.65
N ALA A 9 12.55 -3.29 -28.87
CA ALA A 9 12.44 -4.52 -28.09
C ALA A 9 12.83 -4.31 -26.62
N VAL A 10 13.91 -3.58 -26.36
CA VAL A 10 14.36 -3.22 -25.00
C VAL A 10 13.31 -2.33 -24.31
N LEU A 11 12.76 -1.34 -25.02
CA LEU A 11 11.71 -0.48 -24.49
C LEU A 11 10.41 -1.24 -24.19
N CYS A 12 10.03 -2.21 -25.04
CA CYS A 12 8.88 -3.09 -24.80
C CYS A 12 9.08 -3.98 -23.57
N GLN A 13 10.26 -4.56 -23.37
CA GLN A 13 10.56 -5.35 -22.17
C GLN A 13 10.54 -4.49 -20.90
N ALA A 14 11.10 -3.29 -20.96
CA ALA A 14 11.03 -2.34 -19.86
C ALA A 14 9.57 -1.97 -19.54
N ALA A 15 8.76 -1.66 -20.56
CA ALA A 15 7.34 -1.35 -20.39
C ALA A 15 6.56 -2.52 -19.77
N MET A 16 6.83 -3.76 -20.19
CA MET A 16 6.25 -4.97 -19.61
C MET A 16 6.65 -5.15 -18.14
N ALA A 17 7.88 -4.81 -17.76
CA ALA A 17 8.34 -4.83 -16.37
C ALA A 17 7.68 -3.76 -15.49
N PHE A 18 7.19 -2.68 -16.09
CA PHE A 18 6.38 -1.65 -15.41
C PHE A 18 4.89 -1.97 -15.33
N ILE A 19 4.43 -3.09 -15.91
CA ILE A 19 3.09 -3.60 -15.65
C ILE A 19 3.06 -4.01 -14.18
N THR A 20 2.54 -3.11 -13.33
CA THR A 20 2.20 -3.44 -11.95
C THR A 20 1.36 -4.72 -11.96
N PRO A 21 1.75 -5.75 -11.18
CA PRO A 21 0.93 -6.94 -11.07
C PRO A 21 -0.50 -6.53 -10.72
N ASP A 22 -1.49 -7.20 -11.32
CA ASP A 22 -2.86 -7.09 -10.83
C ASP A 22 -2.90 -7.65 -9.40
N LEU A 23 -2.79 -6.73 -8.43
CA LEU A 23 -2.77 -7.05 -7.03
C LEU A 23 -4.19 -7.18 -6.46
N ASP A 24 -5.26 -6.97 -7.25
CA ASP A 24 -6.62 -6.93 -6.72
C ASP A 24 -7.04 -8.31 -6.22
N LYS A 25 -6.69 -9.38 -6.94
CA LYS A 25 -6.91 -10.75 -6.47
C LYS A 25 -6.17 -11.03 -5.16
N HIS A 26 -4.92 -10.57 -5.07
CA HIS A 26 -4.10 -10.72 -3.86
C HIS A 26 -4.66 -9.91 -2.70
N TRP A 27 -5.25 -8.73 -2.98
CA TRP A 27 -5.97 -7.93 -1.98
C TRP A 27 -7.11 -8.71 -1.36
N GLN A 28 -8.00 -9.23 -2.21
CA GLN A 28 -9.23 -9.86 -1.76
C GLN A 28 -8.90 -11.14 -0.99
N LEU A 29 -7.92 -11.92 -1.46
CA LEU A 29 -7.44 -13.09 -0.77
C LEU A 29 -6.85 -12.74 0.60
N TRP A 30 -5.98 -11.73 0.68
CA TRP A 30 -5.37 -11.30 1.95
C TRP A 30 -6.42 -10.78 2.93
N LYS A 31 -7.40 -9.98 2.45
CA LYS A 31 -8.51 -9.51 3.28
C LYS A 31 -9.32 -10.67 3.83
N HIS A 32 -9.64 -11.66 2.99
CA HIS A 32 -10.37 -12.85 3.40
C HIS A 32 -9.57 -13.68 4.41
N GLN A 33 -8.28 -13.88 4.19
CA GLN A 33 -7.40 -14.64 5.08
C GLN A 33 -7.25 -14.01 6.47
N HIS A 34 -7.39 -12.68 6.58
CA HIS A 34 -7.21 -11.94 7.83
C HIS A 34 -8.49 -11.28 8.34
N ASP A 35 -9.66 -11.72 7.85
CA ASP A 35 -10.99 -11.22 8.26
C ASP A 35 -11.11 -9.69 8.25
N LYS A 36 -10.51 -9.04 7.23
CA LYS A 36 -10.47 -7.58 7.11
C LYS A 36 -11.78 -7.07 6.52
N ILE A 37 -12.49 -6.27 7.31
CA ILE A 37 -13.75 -5.64 6.91
C ILE A 37 -13.59 -4.12 6.95
N TYR A 38 -13.76 -3.47 5.80
CA TYR A 38 -13.71 -2.01 5.66
C TYR A 38 -15.13 -1.46 5.46
N LEU A 39 -15.86 -1.23 6.56
CA LEU A 39 -17.24 -0.78 6.48
C LEU A 39 -17.34 0.67 5.98
N HIS A 40 -18.26 0.87 5.02
CA HIS A 40 -18.90 2.15 4.68
C HIS A 40 -18.06 3.31 4.11
N LYS A 41 -16.76 3.16 3.82
CA LYS A 41 -15.97 4.24 3.20
C LYS A 41 -14.93 3.74 2.19
N VAL A 42 -15.29 3.81 0.90
CA VAL A 42 -14.40 3.54 -0.25
C VAL A 42 -13.05 4.25 -0.12
N THR A 43 -13.05 5.49 0.36
CA THR A 43 -11.82 6.28 0.57
C THR A 43 -10.89 5.68 1.63
N PHE A 44 -11.42 5.08 2.70
CA PHE A 44 -10.60 4.48 3.76
C PHE A 44 -9.92 3.19 3.26
N GLU A 45 -10.71 2.31 2.63
CA GLU A 45 -10.16 1.10 2.01
C GLU A 45 -9.08 1.43 0.99
N PHE A 46 -9.26 2.49 0.20
CA PHE A 46 -8.25 2.95 -0.75
C PHE A 46 -6.90 3.28 -0.09
N TRP A 47 -6.89 4.01 1.03
CA TRP A 47 -5.64 4.32 1.73
C TRP A 47 -4.97 3.09 2.34
N CYS A 48 -5.74 2.20 2.96
CA CYS A 48 -5.20 0.98 3.56
C CYS A 48 -4.72 -0.01 2.48
N ARG A 49 -5.37 -0.01 1.31
CA ARG A 49 -4.90 -0.70 0.09
C ARG A 49 -3.56 -0.17 -0.38
N GLN A 50 -3.38 1.15 -0.47
CA GLN A 50 -2.09 1.73 -0.86
C GLN A 50 -0.95 1.35 0.09
N VAL A 51 -1.23 1.34 1.40
CA VAL A 51 -0.27 0.88 2.42
C VAL A 51 0.09 -0.59 2.21
N TRP A 52 -0.93 -1.44 2.01
CA TRP A 52 -0.74 -2.86 1.74
C TRP A 52 0.11 -3.11 0.49
N GLU A 53 -0.14 -2.39 -0.60
CA GLU A 53 0.66 -2.54 -1.83
C GLU A 53 2.11 -2.10 -1.63
N LYS A 54 2.34 -1.03 -0.86
CA LYS A 54 3.69 -0.58 -0.52
C LYS A 54 4.43 -1.65 0.28
N ASN A 55 3.78 -2.24 1.27
CA ASN A 55 4.34 -3.33 2.06
C ASN A 55 4.58 -4.59 1.21
N PHE A 56 3.70 -4.89 0.24
CA PHE A 56 3.86 -6.02 -0.67
C PHE A 56 5.12 -5.87 -1.52
N ARG A 57 5.33 -4.68 -2.10
CA ARG A 57 6.54 -4.38 -2.88
C ARG A 57 7.81 -4.42 -2.03
N PHE A 58 7.74 -3.90 -0.80
CA PHE A 58 8.86 -3.95 0.14
C PHE A 58 9.28 -5.38 0.46
N ILE A 59 8.32 -6.25 0.81
CA ILE A 59 8.56 -7.66 1.09
C ILE A 59 9.15 -8.38 -0.12
N TYR A 60 8.60 -8.14 -1.31
CA TYR A 60 9.12 -8.74 -2.54
C TYR A 60 10.58 -8.37 -2.80
N LEU A 61 10.92 -7.08 -2.70
CA LEU A 61 12.29 -6.61 -2.91
C LEU A 61 13.25 -7.14 -1.84
N HIS A 62 12.85 -7.10 -0.56
CA HIS A 62 13.64 -7.65 0.53
C HIS A 62 13.94 -9.15 0.33
N ASN A 63 12.94 -9.95 -0.05
CA ASN A 63 13.14 -11.39 -0.24
C ASN A 63 13.96 -11.70 -1.50
N LEU A 64 13.87 -10.86 -2.53
CA LEU A 64 14.80 -10.93 -3.67
C LEU A 64 16.23 -10.68 -3.21
N GLU A 65 16.47 -9.65 -2.40
CA GLU A 65 17.79 -9.37 -1.80
C GLU A 65 18.25 -10.50 -0.87
N ALA A 66 17.34 -11.10 -0.09
CA ALA A 66 17.62 -12.26 0.77
C ALA A 66 18.07 -13.48 -0.07
N SER A 67 17.43 -13.72 -1.21
CA SER A 67 17.83 -14.80 -2.14
C SER A 67 19.22 -14.58 -2.76
N LEU A 68 19.70 -13.34 -2.77
CA LEU A 68 21.07 -12.96 -3.17
C LEU A 68 22.06 -12.94 -2.00
N GLY A 69 21.61 -13.32 -0.79
CA GLY A 69 22.45 -13.41 0.41
C GLY A 69 22.67 -12.08 1.13
N VAL A 70 21.96 -11.02 0.78
CA VAL A 70 22.06 -9.70 1.45
C VAL A 70 21.43 -9.76 2.85
N HIS A 71 20.32 -10.48 2.98
CA HIS A 71 19.60 -10.67 4.24
C HIS A 71 19.63 -12.14 4.64
N SER A 72 19.59 -12.39 5.96
CA SER A 72 19.59 -13.74 6.54
C SER A 72 18.19 -14.28 6.84
N TYR A 73 17.15 -13.55 6.46
CA TYR A 73 15.76 -13.88 6.74
C TYR A 73 14.85 -13.42 5.61
N ASP A 74 13.65 -13.99 5.56
CA ASP A 74 12.59 -13.60 4.65
C ASP A 74 11.46 -12.88 5.40
N LEU A 75 10.73 -12.04 4.68
CA LEU A 75 9.52 -11.39 5.14
C LEU A 75 8.28 -12.01 4.51
N VAL A 76 7.15 -11.92 5.22
CA VAL A 76 5.85 -12.41 4.74
C VAL A 76 4.78 -11.36 5.04
N MET A 77 3.84 -11.19 4.11
CA MET A 77 2.70 -10.31 4.30
C MET A 77 1.80 -10.88 5.39
N ASN A 78 1.69 -10.18 6.52
CA ASN A 78 0.90 -10.61 7.67
C ASN A 78 -0.34 -9.72 7.87
N HIS A 79 -1.07 -9.93 8.98
CA HIS A 79 -2.29 -9.18 9.32
C HIS A 79 -2.06 -7.68 9.57
N LEU A 80 -0.81 -7.23 9.73
CA LEU A 80 -0.41 -5.82 9.87
C LEU A 80 -0.08 -5.18 8.52
N GLY A 81 -0.28 -5.89 7.42
CA GLY A 81 0.07 -5.44 6.07
C GLY A 81 -0.57 -4.12 5.64
N ASP A 82 -1.73 -3.76 6.20
CA ASP A 82 -2.45 -2.52 5.92
C ASP A 82 -2.22 -1.41 6.98
N LEU A 83 -1.35 -1.64 7.96
CA LEU A 83 -1.15 -0.72 9.08
C LEU A 83 0.01 0.24 8.82
N VAL A 84 -0.34 1.53 8.72
CA VAL A 84 0.56 2.67 8.94
C VAL A 84 -0.24 3.73 9.71
N ASN A 85 0.47 4.59 10.45
CA ASN A 85 -0.10 5.74 11.16
C ASN A 85 -1.13 6.53 10.33
N THR A 86 -1.04 6.56 9.00
CA THR A 86 -2.00 7.21 8.10
C THR A 86 -3.34 6.49 7.97
N CYS A 87 -3.38 5.15 7.91
CA CYS A 87 -4.64 4.37 7.93
C CYS A 87 -5.26 4.44 9.34
N VAL A 88 -4.46 4.31 10.40
CA VAL A 88 -4.96 4.50 11.79
C VAL A 88 -5.44 5.93 12.02
N PHE A 89 -4.70 6.95 11.58
CA PHE A 89 -5.08 8.36 11.66
C PHE A 89 -6.32 8.65 10.81
N ALA A 90 -6.46 8.07 9.61
CA ALA A 90 -7.68 8.20 8.81
C ALA A 90 -8.88 7.58 9.53
N SER A 91 -8.71 6.43 10.19
CA SER A 91 -9.73 5.82 11.05
C SER A 91 -10.05 6.69 12.26
N LEU A 92 -9.05 7.26 12.93
CA LEU A 92 -9.22 8.15 14.08
C LEU A 92 -9.90 9.46 13.70
N VAL A 93 -9.40 10.18 12.69
CA VAL A 93 -10.03 11.40 12.15
C VAL A 93 -11.46 11.11 11.70
N HIS A 94 -11.73 9.93 11.16
CA HIS A 94 -13.08 9.51 10.82
C HIS A 94 -13.99 9.35 12.04
N ASN A 95 -13.54 8.60 13.05
CA ASN A 95 -14.30 8.40 14.30
C ASN A 95 -14.48 9.72 15.07
N LEU A 96 -13.49 10.62 14.99
CA LEU A 96 -13.52 11.96 15.58
C LEU A 96 -14.40 12.94 14.78
N LYS A 97 -14.60 12.75 13.47
CA LYS A 97 -15.63 13.52 12.72
C LYS A 97 -17.06 13.21 13.19
N GLY A 98 -17.28 12.09 13.89
CA GLY A 98 -18.53 11.81 14.62
C GLY A 98 -18.68 12.59 15.94
N TYR A 99 -17.58 13.09 16.50
CA TYR A 99 -17.55 13.88 17.73
C TYR A 99 -16.60 15.07 17.57
N GLN A 100 -17.14 16.21 17.14
CA GLN A 100 -16.53 17.53 17.38
C GLN A 100 -15.23 17.91 16.63
N LEU A 101 -15.11 17.65 15.32
CA LEU A 101 -13.95 18.21 14.58
C LEU A 101 -13.97 19.75 14.49
N LEU A 102 -15.13 20.40 14.64
CA LEU A 102 -15.23 21.86 14.60
C LEU A 102 -14.67 22.56 15.86
N SER A 103 -14.81 21.98 17.05
CA SER A 103 -14.29 22.63 18.27
C SER A 103 -12.79 22.46 18.44
N VAL A 104 -12.25 21.27 18.14
CA VAL A 104 -10.82 20.97 18.32
C VAL A 104 -9.94 21.74 17.33
N VAL A 105 -10.38 21.89 16.08
CA VAL A 105 -9.63 22.68 15.08
C VAL A 105 -9.67 24.18 15.42
N GLN A 106 -10.74 24.65 16.06
CA GLN A 106 -10.90 26.06 16.43
C GLN A 106 -10.11 26.44 17.69
N GLU A 107 -9.94 25.52 18.65
CA GLU A 107 -9.02 25.69 19.79
C GLU A 107 -7.54 25.69 19.37
N LEU A 108 -7.17 24.81 18.43
CA LEU A 108 -5.78 24.70 17.95
C LEU A 108 -5.37 25.84 17.03
N MET A 109 -6.31 26.46 16.29
CA MET A 109 -6.02 27.64 15.45
C MET A 109 -6.26 28.99 16.14
N GLY A 110 -6.91 29.01 17.30
CA GLY A 110 -7.22 30.23 18.08
C GLY A 110 -6.22 30.58 19.18
N SER A 111 -5.11 29.83 19.31
CA SER A 111 -4.10 30.01 20.35
C SER A 111 -2.75 30.51 19.79
N ALA A 112 -2.78 31.56 18.96
CA ALA A 112 -1.61 32.31 18.52
C ALA A 112 -1.81 33.80 18.80
#